data_AF-A0A238YY94-F1
#
_entry.id   AF-A0A238YY94-F1
#
_cell.length_a   1.000
_cell.length_b   1.000
_cell.length_c   1.000
_cell.angle_alpha   90.00
_cell.angle_beta   90.00
_cell.angle_gamma   90.00
#
_symmetry.space_group_name_H-M   'P 1'
#
loop_
_entity.id
_entity.type
_entity.pdbx_description
1 polymer ?
#
loop_
_entity_poly.entity_id
_entity_poly.type
_entity_poly.pdbx_seq_one_letter_code
_entity_poly.pdbx_strand_id
1 'polypeptide(L)'
;MLADEGFVETTPGEHGGTRYRRSPESLVVEQASDILEHVSTDELVARIQDMREQLTEYQAEFGVESPEELAVSQTNQVLAESGGPQAEIDPERIREWKTLRRNLAFANAALSISTAEQFVDDDRRSTD
;
A
#
# COMPACT_ATOMS: atom_id res chain seq x y z
N MET A 1 -24.09 3.03 -6.43
CA MET A 1 -23.29 2.84 -7.65
C MET A 1 -22.77 4.21 -8.01
N LEU A 2 -21.50 4.50 -7.72
CA LEU A 2 -20.85 5.77 -8.01
C LEU A 2 -19.46 5.40 -8.55
N ALA A 3 -19.32 5.48 -9.85
CA ALA A 3 -18.06 5.35 -10.56
C ALA A 3 -18.24 6.17 -11.82
N ASP A 4 -18.04 7.47 -11.69
CA ASP A 4 -17.73 8.32 -12.83
C ASP A 4 -16.71 9.36 -12.35
N GLU A 5 -15.80 9.71 -13.25
CA GLU A 5 -14.71 10.67 -13.09
C GLU A 5 -13.43 10.13 -12.39
N GLY A 6 -12.54 9.56 -13.22
CA GLY A 6 -11.12 9.45 -12.90
C GLY A 6 -10.35 9.14 -14.18
N PHE A 7 -9.43 10.05 -14.52
CA PHE A 7 -8.70 10.17 -15.78
C PHE A 7 -8.15 8.82 -16.27
N VAL A 8 -8.64 8.35 -17.42
CA VAL A 8 -8.17 7.10 -18.05
C VAL A 8 -7.16 7.44 -19.12
N GLU A 9 -5.93 6.93 -18.99
CA GLU A 9 -4.98 6.89 -20.10
C GLU A 9 -5.27 5.65 -20.97
N THR A 10 -5.48 5.86 -22.27
CA THR A 10 -5.84 4.80 -23.23
C THR A 10 -4.60 4.26 -23.94
N THR A 11 -4.28 2.98 -23.79
CA THR A 11 -3.35 2.29 -24.70
C THR A 11 -4.13 1.43 -25.69
N PRO A 12 -3.87 1.52 -27.02
CA PRO A 12 -4.58 0.71 -28.01
C PRO A 12 -4.31 -0.79 -27.80
N GLY A 13 -5.36 -1.57 -27.57
CA GLY A 13 -5.29 -3.02 -27.60
C GLY A 13 -5.24 -3.51 -29.06
N GLU A 14 -4.34 -4.44 -29.35
CA GLU A 14 -4.06 -4.97 -30.70
C GLU A 14 -5.29 -5.59 -31.42
N HIS A 15 -6.42 -5.81 -30.73
CA HIS A 15 -7.63 -6.47 -31.25
C HIS A 15 -8.94 -5.79 -30.78
N GLY A 16 -9.06 -4.47 -30.92
CA GLY A 16 -10.37 -3.78 -30.96
C GLY A 16 -11.16 -3.65 -29.65
N GLY A 17 -10.55 -3.94 -28.50
CA GLY A 17 -11.10 -3.61 -27.18
C GLY A 17 -10.29 -2.50 -26.51
N THR A 18 -10.94 -1.39 -26.14
CA THR A 18 -10.33 -0.41 -25.22
C THR A 18 -10.20 -1.07 -23.85
N ARG A 19 -9.00 -1.52 -23.49
CA ARG A 19 -8.74 -2.01 -22.14
C ARG A 19 -8.51 -0.80 -21.26
N TYR A 20 -9.54 -0.39 -20.52
CA TYR A 20 -9.43 0.57 -19.43
C TYR A 20 -8.49 -0.02 -18.37
N ARG A 21 -7.23 0.42 -18.34
CA ARG A 21 -6.33 0.16 -17.23
C ARG A 21 -5.78 1.51 -16.82
N ARG A 22 -6.25 2.04 -15.69
CA ARG A 22 -5.63 3.22 -15.06
C ARG A 22 -4.16 2.91 -14.81
N SER A 23 -3.29 3.89 -15.07
CA SER A 23 -1.87 3.74 -14.77
C SER A 23 -1.71 3.50 -13.25
N PRO A 24 -0.72 2.69 -12.82
CA PRO A 24 -0.46 2.49 -11.39
C PRO A 24 -0.26 3.81 -10.63
N GLU A 25 0.34 4.80 -11.28
CA GLU A 25 0.52 6.15 -10.74
C GLU A 25 -0.82 6.86 -10.50
N SER A 26 -1.73 6.84 -11.48
CA SER A 26 -3.08 7.41 -11.33
C SER A 26 -3.86 6.77 -10.18
N LEU A 27 -3.76 5.44 -10.00
CA LEU A 27 -4.42 4.75 -8.88
C LEU A 27 -3.86 5.17 -7.51
N VAL A 28 -2.55 5.42 -7.41
CA VAL A 28 -1.93 5.87 -6.16
C VAL A 28 -2.40 7.28 -5.83
N VAL A 29 -2.43 8.18 -6.81
CA VAL A 29 -2.89 9.56 -6.62
C VAL A 29 -4.36 9.59 -6.21
N GLU A 30 -5.24 8.89 -6.94
CA GLU A 30 -6.67 8.81 -6.59
C GLU A 30 -6.88 8.30 -5.16
N GLN A 31 -6.26 7.17 -4.81
CA GLN A 31 -6.39 6.61 -3.46
C GLN A 31 -5.84 7.53 -2.38
N ALA A 32 -4.77 8.26 -2.68
CA ALA A 32 -4.19 9.22 -1.76
C ALA A 32 -5.09 10.44 -1.56
N SER A 33 -5.71 10.95 -2.62
CA SER A 33 -6.72 12.01 -2.54
C SER A 33 -7.93 11.57 -1.72
N ASP A 34 -8.47 10.38 -1.97
CA ASP A 34 -9.59 9.81 -1.20
C ASP A 34 -9.27 9.74 0.31
N ILE A 35 -8.02 9.42 0.67
CA ILE A 35 -7.57 9.40 2.07
C ILE A 35 -7.60 10.82 2.65
N LEU A 36 -7.06 11.81 1.94
CA LEU A 36 -6.98 13.20 2.40
C LEU A 36 -8.36 13.86 2.53
N GLU A 37 -9.35 13.42 1.75
CA GLU A 37 -10.75 13.87 1.88
C GLU A 37 -11.41 13.44 3.20
N HIS A 38 -10.97 12.31 3.78
CA HIS A 38 -11.64 11.67 4.92
C HIS A 38 -10.82 11.67 6.20
N VAL A 39 -9.51 11.96 6.12
CA VAL A 39 -8.57 11.85 7.23
C VAL A 39 -7.68 13.09 7.27
N SER A 40 -7.62 13.74 8.43
CA SER A 40 -6.72 14.88 8.63
C SER A 40 -5.25 14.48 8.57
N THR A 41 -4.35 15.40 8.25
CA THR A 41 -2.90 15.12 8.20
C THR A 41 -2.37 14.62 9.55
N ASP A 42 -2.81 15.18 10.67
CA ASP A 42 -2.39 14.73 12.01
C ASP A 42 -2.86 13.29 12.30
N GLU A 43 -4.09 12.97 11.95
CA GLU A 43 -4.63 11.62 12.09
C GLU A 43 -3.92 10.63 11.16
N LEU A 44 -3.55 11.06 9.95
CA LEU A 44 -2.79 10.26 9.00
C LEU A 44 -1.39 9.93 9.56
N VAL A 45 -0.71 10.90 10.18
CA VAL A 45 0.58 10.68 10.85
C VAL A 45 0.44 9.66 11.97
N ALA A 46 -0.58 9.79 12.83
CA ALA A 46 -0.83 8.83 13.91
C ALA A 46 -1.06 7.41 13.36
N ARG A 47 -1.95 7.26 12.39
CA ARG A 47 -2.25 5.96 11.74
C ARG A 47 -1.03 5.35 11.06
N ILE A 48 -0.15 6.16 10.46
CA ILE A 48 1.11 5.67 9.86
C ILE A 48 2.01 5.06 10.93
N GLN A 49 2.12 5.67 12.11
CA GLN A 49 2.92 5.11 13.20
C GLN A 49 2.32 3.79 13.70
N ASP A 50 1.01 3.74 13.93
CA ASP A 50 0.33 2.51 14.36
C ASP A 50 0.54 1.37 13.35
N MET A 51 0.47 1.67 12.04
CA MET A 51 0.71 0.67 11.00
C MET A 51 2.16 0.19 10.96
N ARG A 52 3.13 1.05 11.26
CA ARG A 52 4.56 0.67 11.36
C ARG A 52 4.83 -0.20 12.57
N GLU A 53 4.16 0.07 13.68
CA GLU A 53 4.28 -0.74 14.89
C GLU A 53 3.69 -2.14 14.66
N GLN A 54 2.47 -2.23 14.11
CA GLN A 54 1.87 -3.50 13.70
C GLN A 54 2.73 -4.27 12.68
N LEU A 55 3.39 -3.55 11.77
CA LEU A 55 4.30 -4.19 10.81
C LEU A 55 5.51 -4.82 11.52
N THR A 56 6.04 -4.14 12.53
CA THR A 56 7.13 -4.63 13.36
C THR A 56 6.72 -5.87 14.14
N GLU A 57 5.48 -5.92 14.63
CA GLU A 57 4.91 -7.09 15.30
C GLU A 57 4.86 -8.32 14.38
N TYR A 58 4.37 -8.16 13.14
CA TYR A 58 4.38 -9.25 12.15
C TYR A 58 5.80 -9.73 11.83
N GLN A 59 6.75 -8.81 11.69
CA GLN A 59 8.16 -9.15 11.44
C GLN A 59 8.78 -9.92 12.61
N ALA A 60 8.47 -9.53 13.85
CA ALA A 60 8.92 -10.23 15.04
C ALA A 60 8.26 -11.60 15.21
N GLU A 61 6.97 -11.72 14.90
CA GLU A 61 6.22 -12.98 14.97
C GLU A 61 6.74 -14.01 13.96
N PHE A 62 6.99 -13.60 12.73
CA PHE A 62 7.39 -14.51 11.66
C PHE A 62 8.89 -14.58 11.41
N GLY A 63 9.68 -13.70 12.03
CA GLY A 63 11.14 -13.67 11.91
C GLY A 63 11.65 -13.31 10.50
N VAL A 64 10.83 -12.67 9.68
CA VAL A 64 11.13 -12.28 8.31
C VAL A 64 10.57 -10.89 8.02
N GLU A 65 11.09 -10.20 6.99
CA GLU A 65 10.73 -8.80 6.74
C GLU A 65 9.43 -8.66 5.95
N SER A 66 9.00 -9.72 5.26
CA SER A 66 7.84 -9.70 4.38
C SER A 66 7.09 -11.04 4.29
N PRO A 67 5.79 -11.02 3.95
CA PRO A 67 5.01 -12.22 3.67
C PRO A 67 5.51 -12.99 2.44
N GLU A 68 6.16 -12.32 1.48
CA GLU A 68 6.79 -13.00 0.34
C GLU A 68 8.02 -13.80 0.78
N GLU A 69 8.86 -13.23 1.64
CA GLU A 69 10.00 -13.94 2.24
C GLU A 69 9.53 -15.11 3.12
N LEU A 70 8.44 -14.93 3.86
CA LEU A 70 7.82 -16.01 4.63
C LEU A 70 7.46 -17.21 3.73
N ALA A 71 6.82 -16.96 2.60
CA ALA A 71 6.46 -18.01 1.64
C ALA A 71 7.69 -18.72 1.07
N VAL A 72 8.78 -17.99 0.78
CA VAL A 72 10.04 -18.56 0.33
C VAL A 72 10.68 -19.42 1.42
N SER A 73 10.72 -18.94 2.67
CA SER A 73 11.28 -19.68 3.80
C SER A 73 10.55 -21.00 4.04
N GLN A 74 9.21 -21.01 3.97
CA GLN A 74 8.40 -22.22 4.09
C GLN A 74 8.67 -23.21 2.95
N THR A 75 8.74 -22.71 1.72
CA THR A 75 9.04 -23.56 0.55
C THR A 75 10.40 -24.23 0.70
N ASN A 76 11.41 -23.48 1.14
CA ASN A 76 12.75 -24.01 1.37
C ASN A 76 12.77 -25.08 2.48
N GLN A 77 12.02 -24.89 3.57
CA GLN A 77 11.93 -25.87 4.65
C GLN A 77 11.31 -27.20 4.19
N VAL A 78 10.26 -27.14 3.36
CA VAL A 78 9.63 -28.33 2.76
C VAL A 78 10.62 -29.09 1.88
N LEU A 79 11.40 -28.37 1.06
CA LEU A 79 12.38 -28.98 0.16
C LEU A 79 13.60 -29.56 0.89
N ALA A 80 13.94 -29.05 2.07
CA ALA A 80 15.13 -29.45 2.82
C ALA A 80 14.98 -30.77 3.61
N GLU A 81 13.86 -31.51 3.46
CA GLU A 81 13.56 -32.78 4.15
C GLU A 81 13.83 -32.76 5.68
N SER A 82 13.84 -31.58 6.30
CA SER A 82 14.34 -31.41 7.67
C SER A 82 13.32 -31.84 8.75
N GLY A 83 12.21 -32.47 8.36
CA GLY A 83 11.39 -33.35 9.19
C GLY A 83 10.80 -32.76 10.47
N GLY A 84 10.86 -31.44 10.66
CA GLY A 84 10.27 -30.75 11.81
C GLY A 84 8.77 -30.53 11.62
N PRO A 85 7.98 -30.45 12.70
CA PRO A 85 6.58 -30.04 12.61
C PRO A 85 6.52 -28.63 12.02
N GLN A 86 5.91 -28.54 10.83
CA GLN A 86 5.68 -27.27 10.15
C GLN A 86 4.52 -26.58 10.88
N ALA A 87 4.79 -25.46 11.55
CA ALA A 87 3.72 -24.62 12.06
C ALA A 87 2.94 -24.09 10.84
N GLU A 88 1.70 -24.53 10.69
CA GLU A 88 0.82 -24.02 9.65
C GLU A 88 0.54 -22.55 9.96
N ILE A 89 1.08 -21.66 9.14
CA ILE A 89 0.83 -20.23 9.28
C ILE A 89 -0.57 -19.96 8.74
N ASP A 90 -1.39 -19.31 9.56
CA ASP A 90 -2.74 -18.95 9.18
C ASP A 90 -2.72 -18.04 7.92
N PRO A 91 -3.34 -18.47 6.81
CA PRO A 91 -3.40 -17.67 5.59
C PRO A 91 -4.07 -16.31 5.80
N GLU A 92 -4.93 -16.17 6.81
CA GLU A 92 -5.55 -14.87 7.13
C GLU A 92 -4.50 -13.89 7.68
N ARG A 93 -3.61 -14.33 8.56
CA ARG A 93 -2.49 -13.50 9.07
C ARG A 93 -1.62 -12.97 7.93
N ILE A 94 -1.36 -13.80 6.92
CA ILE A 94 -0.59 -13.38 5.73
C ILE A 94 -1.36 -12.32 4.91
N ARG A 95 -2.68 -12.46 4.78
CA ARG A 95 -3.54 -11.49 4.07
C ARG A 95 -3.62 -10.16 4.80
N GLU A 96 -3.79 -10.19 6.12
CA GLU A 96 -3.77 -9.01 6.98
C GLU A 96 -2.43 -8.27 6.81
N TRP A 97 -1.31 -8.99 6.88
CA TRP A 97 0.02 -8.39 6.74
C TRP A 97 0.22 -7.72 5.36
N LYS A 98 -0.19 -8.38 4.28
CA LYS A 98 -0.17 -7.79 2.93
C LYS A 98 -1.05 -6.54 2.83
N THR A 99 -2.22 -6.58 3.44
CA THR A 99 -3.16 -5.46 3.48
C THR A 99 -2.58 -4.28 4.27
N LEU A 100 -1.98 -4.54 5.42
CA LEU A 100 -1.30 -3.55 6.24
C LEU A 100 -0.18 -2.83 5.47
N ARG A 101 0.69 -3.60 4.78
CA ARG A 101 1.77 -3.04 3.94
C ARG A 101 1.22 -2.16 2.82
N ARG A 102 0.15 -2.60 2.15
CA ARG A 102 -0.52 -1.83 1.10
C ARG A 102 -1.12 -0.53 1.64
N ASN A 103 -1.82 -0.59 2.77
CA ASN A 103 -2.44 0.58 3.39
C ASN A 103 -1.39 1.60 3.85
N LEU A 104 -0.30 1.12 4.43
CA LEU A 104 0.84 1.97 4.81
C LEU A 104 1.45 2.68 3.59
N ALA A 105 1.58 2.00 2.45
CA ALA A 105 2.07 2.62 1.23
C ALA A 105 1.17 3.78 0.76
N PHE A 106 -0.15 3.58 0.74
CA PHE A 106 -1.09 4.64 0.36
C PHE A 106 -1.12 5.79 1.35
N ALA A 107 -1.06 5.51 2.65
CA ALA A 107 -1.01 6.55 3.67
C ALA A 107 0.25 7.42 3.56
N ASN A 108 1.42 6.82 3.28
CA ASN A 108 2.64 7.59 3.02
C ASN A 108 2.53 8.43 1.72
N ALA A 109 1.87 7.92 0.69
CA ALA A 109 1.61 8.67 -0.54
C ALA A 109 0.71 9.90 -0.27
N ALA A 110 -0.40 9.71 0.46
CA ALA A 110 -1.28 10.78 0.90
C ALA A 110 -0.53 11.85 1.71
N LEU A 111 0.30 11.44 2.68
CA LEU A 111 1.11 12.37 3.46
C LEU A 111 2.09 13.17 2.58
N SER A 112 2.71 12.50 1.61
CA SER A 112 3.64 13.13 0.68
C SER A 112 2.96 14.16 -0.21
N ILE A 113 1.75 13.86 -0.72
CA ILE A 113 0.94 14.79 -1.51
C ILE A 113 0.54 16.00 -0.66
N SER A 114 -0.02 15.78 0.53
CA SER A 114 -0.41 16.87 1.44
C SER A 114 0.77 17.79 1.80
N THR A 115 1.96 17.22 1.98
CA THR A 115 3.18 17.99 2.25
C THR A 115 3.59 18.83 1.03
N ALA A 116 3.49 18.26 -0.17
CA ALA A 116 3.82 18.96 -1.41
C ALA A 116 2.84 20.11 -1.70
N GLU A 117 1.54 19.92 -1.44
CA GLU A 117 0.51 20.95 -1.59
C GLU A 117 0.74 22.14 -0.64
N GLN A 118 1.06 21.87 0.63
CA GLN A 118 1.40 22.91 1.61
C GLN A 118 2.59 23.76 1.15
N PHE A 119 3.64 23.12 0.63
CA PHE A 119 4.82 23.82 0.13
C PHE A 119 4.47 24.77 -1.04
N VAL A 120 3.66 24.30 -1.99
CA VAL A 120 3.23 25.12 -3.14
C VAL A 120 2.37 26.31 -2.72
N ASP A 121 1.49 26.13 -1.72
CA ASP A 121 0.64 27.21 -1.24
C ASP A 121 1.40 28.26 -0.43
N ASP A 122 2.41 27.87 0.34
CA ASP A 122 3.28 28.78 1.07
C ASP A 122 4.16 29.63 0.14
N ASP A 123 4.65 29.04 -0.96
CA ASP A 123 5.37 29.77 -2.02
C ASP A 123 4.47 30.87 -2.65
N ARG A 124 3.21 30.54 -2.94
CA ARG A 124 2.26 31.50 -3.54
C ARG A 124 1.95 32.68 -2.62
N ARG A 125 1.80 32.44 -1.31
CA ARG A 125 1.54 33.52 -0.33
C ARG A 125 2.75 34.41 -0.08
N SER A 126 3.97 33.92 -0.35
CA SER A 126 5.20 34.68 -0.16
C SER A 126 5.52 35.63 -1.33
N THR A 127 4.82 35.49 -2.46
CA THR A 127 5.02 36.30 -3.68
C THR A 127 4.04 37.46 -3.87
N ASP A 128 3.08 37.64 -2.95
CA ASP A 128 2.10 38.75 -2.90
C ASP A 128 2.47 39.75 -1.78
#